data_AF-A0A1Q5QZW8-F1
#
_entry.id   AF-A0A1Q5QZW8-F1
#
_cell.length_a   1.000
_cell.length_b   1.000
_cell.length_c   1.000
_cell.angle_alpha   90.00
_cell.angle_beta   90.00
_cell.angle_gamma   90.00
#
_symmetry.space_group_name_H-M   'P 1'
#
loop_
_entity.id
_entity.type
_entity.pdbx_description
1 polymer ?
#
loop_
_entity_poly.entity_id
_entity_poly.type
_entity_poly.pdbx_seq_one_letter_code
_entity_poly.pdbx_strand_id
1 'polypeptide(L)'
;MLRRAFLVVGGGTLVTALAAATGGPNLLLGRDRTPSSIALEERIADVLAAYDAQGNHRTGTAVDNASAHWLARQVQQSGAEPELEPFALSRVDPQSCHLRIADRRIDGVPLFDANFTDGEGVRGRLGSLGSDVEIGLAETEPLGVTEGFRAQAGPVAQARQSRHKAVVLLTRGSHPGLFLLNAGSFTKPIGPPTLQVSSVESGWLKEQARQRAEATLVVHASRTAAEALNVTVKVAGSNPALTPLVFMAPRSGWWQCVSEQGSRLACWLEVIRVLAAGKPARDSFFVALSGHELGLLGIDAYLRRRGDLVKRAQAWIFFWLRYWCATTAESHPRLRRGA
;
A
#
# COMPACT_ATOMS: atom_id res chain seq x y z
N MET A 1 -20.37 23.81 8.07
CA MET A 1 -19.62 22.84 8.91
C MET A 1 -18.47 22.28 8.08
N LEU A 2 -17.28 22.87 8.19
CA LEU A 2 -16.13 22.60 7.33
C LEU A 2 -15.28 21.43 7.87
N ARG A 3 -15.13 20.37 7.06
CA ARG A 3 -14.20 19.24 7.30
C ARG A 3 -12.80 19.64 6.84
N ARG A 4 -11.81 19.54 7.74
CA ARG A 4 -10.40 19.92 7.52
C ARG A 4 -9.69 18.92 6.60
N ALA A 5 -8.91 19.47 5.67
CA ALA A 5 -8.03 18.78 4.73
C ALA A 5 -6.81 18.15 5.45
N PHE A 6 -6.45 16.93 5.05
CA PHE A 6 -5.19 16.27 5.39
C PHE A 6 -4.09 16.81 4.46
N LEU A 7 -3.02 17.36 5.04
CA LEU A 7 -1.87 17.87 4.32
C LEU A 7 -0.82 16.76 4.21
N VAL A 8 -0.52 16.35 2.97
CA VAL A 8 0.58 15.43 2.61
C VAL A 8 1.81 16.29 2.36
N VAL A 9 2.88 16.10 3.15
CA VAL A 9 4.20 16.67 2.83
C VAL A 9 5.06 15.55 2.27
N GLY A 10 5.29 15.60 0.95
CA GLY A 10 6.09 14.63 0.22
C GLY A 10 7.59 14.85 0.37
N GLY A 11 8.30 13.77 0.72
CA GLY A 11 9.64 13.30 0.33
C GLY A 11 10.85 14.21 0.06
N GLY A 12 10.73 15.51 -0.16
CA GLY A 12 11.87 16.37 -0.57
C GLY A 12 12.49 17.21 0.55
N THR A 13 11.88 17.26 1.73
CA THR A 13 12.23 18.24 2.78
C THR A 13 12.71 17.61 4.10
N LEU A 14 12.98 16.30 4.12
CA LEU A 14 13.27 15.59 5.36
C LEU A 14 14.65 15.91 5.97
N VAL A 15 15.57 16.53 5.22
CA VAL A 15 16.89 16.93 5.76
C VAL A 15 16.90 18.39 6.28
N THR A 16 15.96 19.24 5.87
CA THR A 16 15.98 20.68 6.24
C THR A 16 14.83 21.13 7.14
N ALA A 17 13.75 20.35 7.28
CA ALA A 17 12.60 20.76 8.10
C ALA A 17 12.70 20.41 9.59
N LEU A 18 13.68 19.60 10.03
CA LEU A 18 13.89 19.31 11.46
C LEU A 18 14.56 20.46 12.22
N ALA A 19 15.12 21.46 11.54
CA ALA A 19 15.77 22.60 12.18
C ALA A 19 14.82 23.77 12.54
N ALA A 20 13.60 23.81 11.97
CA ALA A 20 12.73 24.98 12.07
C ALA A 20 11.63 24.88 13.17
N ALA A 21 11.48 23.74 13.83
CA ALA A 21 10.51 23.56 14.92
C ALA A 21 11.12 23.64 16.34
N THR A 22 12.43 23.87 16.42
CA THR A 22 13.15 24.12 17.67
C THR A 22 13.61 25.56 17.70
N GLY A 23 13.08 26.35 18.63
CA GLY A 23 13.57 27.70 18.86
C GLY A 23 15.08 27.70 19.11
N GLY A 24 15.81 28.51 18.32
CA GLY A 24 17.21 28.85 18.55
C GLY A 24 18.23 27.82 18.01
N PRO A 25 19.26 28.24 17.27
CA PRO A 25 20.16 27.35 16.52
C PRO A 25 21.21 26.58 17.36
N ASN A 26 21.04 26.42 18.68
CA ASN A 26 22.14 25.96 19.54
C ASN A 26 21.81 24.87 20.59
N LEU A 27 20.71 24.14 20.50
CA LEU A 27 20.32 23.16 21.54
C LEU A 27 19.93 21.75 21.05
N LEU A 28 20.43 21.31 19.89
CA LEU A 28 20.18 19.96 19.36
C LEU A 28 21.41 19.22 18.80
N LEU A 29 22.62 19.67 19.13
CA LEU A 29 23.83 18.92 18.79
C LEU A 29 24.68 18.73 20.05
N GLY A 30 24.28 17.77 20.87
CA GLY A 30 25.29 16.98 21.57
C GLY A 30 26.17 16.32 20.51
N ARG A 31 27.43 16.74 20.44
CA ARG A 31 28.47 15.97 19.75
C ARG A 31 28.52 14.59 20.42
N ASP A 32 27.98 13.57 19.77
CA ASP A 32 28.81 12.53 19.14
C ASP A 32 28.00 11.44 18.44
N ARG A 33 28.43 11.15 17.20
CA ARG A 33 28.03 10.07 16.28
C ARG A 33 26.72 10.27 15.52
N THR A 34 26.74 11.17 14.54
CA THR A 34 26.09 10.87 13.26
C THR A 34 26.63 9.51 12.80
N PRO A 35 25.79 8.50 12.49
CA PRO A 35 26.28 7.27 11.89
C PRO A 35 27.14 7.62 10.67
N SER A 36 28.22 6.88 10.42
CA SER A 36 28.81 6.94 9.09
C SER A 36 27.70 6.63 8.08
N SER A 37 27.67 7.35 6.95
CA SER A 37 26.67 7.10 5.90
C SER A 37 26.60 5.62 5.54
N ILE A 38 27.76 4.95 5.53
CA ILE A 38 27.95 3.52 5.32
C ILE A 38 27.13 2.68 6.32
N ALA A 39 27.23 2.94 7.64
CA ALA A 39 26.51 2.15 8.62
C ALA A 39 24.99 2.33 8.55
N LEU A 40 24.51 3.51 8.12
CA LEU A 40 23.09 3.75 7.86
C LEU A 40 22.63 3.01 6.60
N GLU A 41 23.41 3.10 5.52
CA GLU A 41 23.13 2.41 4.26
C GLU A 41 23.07 0.89 4.44
N GLU A 42 23.99 0.30 5.21
CA GLU A 42 24.00 -1.12 5.56
C GLU A 42 22.73 -1.52 6.30
N ARG A 43 22.33 -0.79 7.35
CA ARG A 43 21.09 -1.09 8.09
C ARG A 43 19.85 -1.00 7.21
N ILE A 44 19.77 0.00 6.32
CA ILE A 44 18.66 0.13 5.38
C ILE A 44 18.65 -1.06 4.42
N ALA A 45 19.81 -1.41 3.84
CA ALA A 45 19.95 -2.53 2.93
C ALA A 45 19.54 -3.86 3.60
N ASP A 46 19.97 -4.09 4.83
CA ASP A 46 19.62 -5.28 5.61
C ASP A 46 18.11 -5.38 5.86
N VAL A 47 17.45 -4.28 6.23
CA VAL A 47 16.00 -4.23 6.41
C VAL A 47 15.27 -4.53 5.10
N LEU A 48 15.71 -3.95 3.99
CA LEU A 48 15.11 -4.18 2.67
C LEU A 48 15.28 -5.63 2.22
N ALA A 49 16.49 -6.19 2.33
CA ALA A 49 16.78 -7.57 1.97
C ALA A 49 15.99 -8.56 2.85
N ALA A 50 15.92 -8.32 4.16
CA ALA A 50 15.17 -9.16 5.07
C ALA A 50 13.65 -9.07 4.83
N TYR A 51 13.13 -7.90 4.44
CA TYR A 51 11.73 -7.72 4.07
C TYR A 51 11.40 -8.38 2.73
N ASP A 52 12.30 -8.30 1.74
CA ASP A 52 12.17 -8.97 0.45
C ASP A 52 12.09 -10.49 0.58
N ALA A 53 13.01 -11.06 1.37
CA ALA A 53 13.12 -12.50 1.58
C ALA A 53 11.86 -13.14 2.20
N GLN A 54 10.97 -12.33 2.81
CA GLN A 54 9.71 -12.81 3.39
C GLN A 54 8.66 -13.16 2.32
N GLY A 55 8.78 -12.63 1.10
CA GLY A 55 7.86 -12.93 0.01
C GLY A 55 6.61 -12.04 -0.02
N ASN A 56 5.44 -12.67 -0.17
CA ASN A 56 4.18 -11.96 -0.41
C ASN A 56 3.56 -11.41 0.88
N HIS A 57 3.51 -10.08 1.01
CA HIS A 57 3.09 -9.37 2.22
C HIS A 57 1.58 -9.07 2.28
N ARG A 58 0.76 -9.88 1.61
CA ARG A 58 -0.69 -9.68 1.58
C ARG A 58 -1.30 -9.78 2.98
N THR A 59 -2.07 -8.77 3.36
CA THR A 59 -2.73 -8.65 4.67
C THR A 59 -3.41 -9.95 5.13
N GLY A 60 -3.18 -10.32 6.39
CA GLY A 60 -3.83 -11.47 7.03
C GLY A 60 -3.34 -12.84 6.53
N THR A 61 -2.21 -12.89 5.81
CA THR A 61 -1.52 -14.15 5.47
C THR A 61 -0.51 -14.54 6.54
N ALA A 62 0.00 -15.78 6.47
CA ALA A 62 1.07 -16.23 7.37
C ALA A 62 2.33 -15.36 7.25
N VAL A 63 2.68 -14.94 6.02
CA VAL A 63 3.80 -14.02 5.77
C VAL A 63 3.55 -12.66 6.41
N ASP A 64 2.34 -12.09 6.28
CA ASP A 64 1.97 -10.84 6.93
C ASP A 64 2.16 -10.90 8.45
N ASN A 65 1.73 -11.98 9.09
CA ASN A 65 1.87 -12.13 10.55
C ASN A 65 3.32 -12.39 10.96
N ALA A 66 4.06 -13.23 10.23
CA ALA A 66 5.49 -13.45 10.46
C ALA A 66 6.30 -12.15 10.30
N SER A 67 5.93 -11.32 9.32
CA SER A 67 6.51 -9.99 9.09
C SER A 67 6.30 -9.06 10.27
N ALA A 68 5.11 -9.05 10.88
CA ALA A 68 4.85 -8.25 12.08
C ALA A 68 5.74 -8.66 13.26
N HIS A 69 5.89 -9.97 13.49
CA HIS A 69 6.79 -10.48 14.54
C HIS A 69 8.26 -10.16 14.25
N TRP A 70 8.69 -10.25 12.99
CA TRP A 70 10.03 -9.83 12.59
C TRP A 70 10.24 -8.33 12.84
N LEU A 71 9.29 -7.49 12.43
CA LEU A 71 9.38 -6.04 12.62
C LEU A 71 9.42 -5.66 14.10
N ALA A 72 8.66 -6.35 14.96
CA ALA A 72 8.75 -6.16 16.41
C ALA A 72 10.17 -6.44 16.94
N ARG A 73 10.85 -7.50 16.47
CA ARG A 73 12.26 -7.74 16.82
C ARG A 73 13.18 -6.63 16.32
N GLN A 74 12.93 -6.09 15.13
CA GLN A 74 13.69 -4.94 14.61
C GLN A 74 13.51 -3.70 15.48
N VAL A 75 12.31 -3.45 16.00
CA VAL A 75 12.04 -2.36 16.96
C VAL A 75 12.86 -2.54 18.25
N GLN A 76 12.90 -3.76 18.80
CA GLN A 76 13.71 -4.06 19.99
C GLN A 76 15.21 -3.79 19.74
N GLN A 77 15.72 -4.19 18.58
CA GLN A 77 17.10 -3.91 18.15
C GLN A 77 17.36 -2.41 17.90
N SER A 78 16.31 -1.62 17.71
CA SER A 78 16.37 -0.16 17.65
C SER A 78 16.26 0.52 19.02
N GLY A 79 16.18 -0.24 20.11
CA GLY A 79 16.19 0.26 21.48
C GLY A 79 14.82 0.74 21.99
N ALA A 80 13.72 0.26 21.40
CA ALA A 80 12.37 0.57 21.83
C ALA A 80 11.53 -0.70 22.05
N GLU A 81 10.44 -0.58 22.80
CA GLU A 81 9.57 -1.71 23.11
C GLU A 81 8.37 -1.76 22.14
N PRO A 82 8.22 -2.82 21.33
CA PRO A 82 7.09 -3.00 20.45
C PRO A 82 5.87 -3.57 21.18
N GLU A 83 4.69 -3.28 20.65
CA GLU A 83 3.45 -3.99 20.94
C GLU A 83 2.86 -4.51 19.63
N LEU A 84 2.33 -5.73 19.67
CA LEU A 84 1.62 -6.36 18.56
C LEU A 84 0.12 -6.26 18.81
N GLU A 85 -0.58 -5.49 17.98
CA GLU A 85 -2.00 -5.24 18.14
C GLU A 85 -2.83 -6.02 17.10
N PRO A 86 -3.49 -7.12 17.47
CA PRO A 86 -4.30 -7.89 16.54
C PRO A 86 -5.61 -7.20 16.17
N PHE A 87 -6.06 -7.48 14.95
CA PHE A 87 -7.40 -7.18 14.46
C PHE A 87 -7.89 -8.24 13.48
N ALA A 88 -9.18 -8.55 13.56
CA ALA A 88 -9.82 -9.53 12.70
C ALA A 88 -10.17 -8.96 11.33
N LEU A 89 -10.14 -9.82 10.30
CA LEU A 89 -10.61 -9.52 8.96
C LEU A 89 -11.22 -10.76 8.29
N SER A 90 -12.06 -10.52 7.29
CA SER A 90 -12.58 -11.55 6.40
C SER A 90 -11.72 -11.60 5.14
N ARG A 91 -10.56 -12.25 5.23
CA ARG A 91 -9.54 -12.29 4.16
C ARG A 91 -10.14 -12.95 2.90
N VAL A 92 -9.97 -12.31 1.75
CA VAL A 92 -10.34 -12.89 0.46
C VAL A 92 -9.27 -13.87 0.02
N ASP A 93 -9.64 -15.10 -0.31
CA ASP A 93 -8.75 -16.13 -0.84
C ASP A 93 -9.19 -16.47 -2.28
N PRO A 94 -8.52 -15.87 -3.30
CA PRO A 94 -8.81 -16.17 -4.69
C PRO A 94 -8.67 -17.66 -4.99
N GLN A 95 -9.64 -18.20 -5.72
CA GLN A 95 -9.62 -19.56 -6.26
C GLN A 95 -9.38 -19.48 -7.76
N SER A 96 -10.39 -19.72 -8.59
CA SER A 96 -10.28 -19.55 -10.05
C SER A 96 -10.71 -18.15 -10.45
N CYS A 97 -9.80 -17.38 -11.05
CA CYS A 97 -10.08 -16.01 -11.49
C CYS A 97 -9.52 -15.81 -12.91
N HIS A 98 -10.40 -15.83 -13.91
CA HIS A 98 -10.00 -15.75 -15.31
C HIS A 98 -11.15 -15.29 -16.22
N LEU A 99 -10.77 -14.78 -17.39
CA LEU A 99 -11.65 -14.55 -18.53
C LEU A 99 -11.34 -15.59 -19.61
N ARG A 100 -12.36 -16.17 -20.22
CA ARG A 100 -12.24 -17.07 -21.37
C ARG A 100 -13.07 -16.56 -22.54
N ILE A 101 -12.45 -16.45 -23.71
CA ILE A 101 -13.08 -16.08 -24.97
C ILE A 101 -12.56 -17.07 -26.01
N ALA A 102 -13.48 -17.79 -26.67
CA ALA A 102 -13.14 -18.95 -27.49
C ALA A 102 -12.24 -19.95 -26.71
N ASP A 103 -11.07 -20.26 -27.26
CA ASP A 103 -10.04 -21.15 -26.69
C ASP A 103 -9.03 -20.42 -25.80
N ARG A 104 -9.05 -19.09 -25.76
CA ARG A 104 -8.08 -18.29 -25.00
C ARG A 104 -8.54 -18.04 -23.57
N ARG A 105 -7.67 -18.36 -22.61
CA ARG A 105 -7.81 -18.01 -21.19
C ARG A 105 -6.85 -16.87 -20.81
N ILE A 106 -7.36 -15.91 -20.07
CA ILE A 106 -6.60 -14.79 -19.49
C ILE A 106 -6.82 -14.81 -17.98
N ASP A 107 -5.77 -15.11 -17.22
CA ASP A 107 -5.81 -15.06 -15.76
C ASP A 107 -5.79 -13.61 -15.27
N GLY A 108 -6.42 -13.39 -14.12
CA GLY A 108 -6.46 -12.09 -13.48
C GLY A 108 -6.64 -12.20 -11.97
N VAL A 109 -6.74 -11.05 -11.32
CA VAL A 109 -6.91 -10.96 -9.87
C VAL A 109 -8.28 -10.36 -9.58
N PRO A 110 -9.07 -10.92 -8.64
CA PRO A 110 -10.36 -10.32 -8.30
C PRO A 110 -10.15 -8.89 -7.78
N LEU A 111 -11.14 -8.02 -7.92
CA LEU A 111 -11.20 -6.79 -7.13
C LEU A 111 -11.73 -7.14 -5.73
N PHE A 112 -10.92 -6.92 -4.70
CA PHE A 112 -11.17 -7.49 -3.36
C PHE A 112 -12.33 -6.83 -2.60
N ASP A 113 -12.81 -5.67 -3.08
CA ASP A 113 -14.03 -5.00 -2.62
C ASP A 113 -15.20 -5.05 -3.61
N ALA A 114 -15.18 -6.01 -4.54
CA ALA A 114 -16.32 -6.34 -5.40
C ALA A 114 -17.03 -7.64 -4.96
N ASN A 115 -18.19 -7.92 -5.56
CA ASN A 115 -18.82 -9.23 -5.47
C ASN A 115 -17.98 -10.31 -6.18
N PHE A 116 -18.30 -11.59 -5.96
CA PHE A 116 -17.63 -12.72 -6.59
C PHE A 116 -18.64 -13.60 -7.33
N THR A 117 -18.17 -14.36 -8.33
CA THR A 117 -18.95 -15.42 -8.96
C THR A 117 -18.76 -16.73 -8.20
N ASP A 118 -19.57 -17.73 -8.53
CA ASP A 118 -19.23 -19.13 -8.28
C ASP A 118 -18.18 -19.63 -9.28
N GLY A 119 -17.93 -20.95 -9.28
CA GLY A 119 -16.98 -21.59 -10.20
C GLY A 119 -17.41 -21.62 -11.67
N GLU A 120 -18.70 -21.47 -11.96
CA GLU A 120 -19.24 -21.47 -13.33
C GLU A 120 -19.09 -20.09 -13.99
N GLY A 121 -19.16 -19.03 -13.18
CA GLY A 121 -18.93 -17.66 -13.62
C GLY A 121 -20.10 -17.03 -14.36
N VAL A 122 -19.83 -15.91 -15.03
CA VAL A 122 -20.79 -15.16 -15.85
C VAL A 122 -20.47 -15.39 -17.31
N ARG A 123 -21.46 -15.87 -18.07
CA ARG A 123 -21.38 -15.97 -19.53
C ARG A 123 -22.15 -14.83 -20.21
N GLY A 124 -21.58 -14.29 -21.28
CA GLY A 124 -22.26 -13.36 -22.17
C GLY A 124 -21.28 -12.58 -23.05
N ARG A 125 -21.77 -11.53 -23.71
CA ARG A 125 -20.95 -10.74 -24.63
C ARG A 125 -20.03 -9.79 -23.86
N LEU A 126 -18.79 -9.66 -24.32
CA LEU A 126 -17.85 -8.63 -23.88
C LEU A 126 -18.09 -7.33 -24.65
N GLY A 127 -18.07 -6.18 -24.00
CA GLY A 127 -18.24 -4.88 -24.67
C GLY A 127 -17.80 -3.73 -23.77
N SER A 128 -17.79 -2.51 -24.30
CA SER A 128 -17.42 -1.33 -23.53
C SER A 128 -18.27 -1.16 -22.26
N LEU A 129 -17.67 -0.68 -21.18
CA LEU A 129 -18.40 -0.33 -19.97
C LEU A 129 -19.54 0.66 -20.28
N GLY A 130 -20.75 0.37 -19.78
CA GLY A 130 -21.97 1.15 -20.01
C GLY A 130 -22.77 0.76 -21.25
N SER A 131 -22.29 -0.20 -22.05
CA SER A 131 -23.06 -0.78 -23.16
C SER A 131 -24.12 -1.77 -22.67
N ASP A 132 -24.90 -2.32 -23.61
CA ASP A 132 -26.00 -3.26 -23.39
C ASP A 132 -25.56 -4.73 -23.25
N VAL A 133 -24.26 -4.99 -23.13
CA VAL A 133 -23.73 -6.37 -22.99
C VAL A 133 -23.68 -6.85 -21.53
N GLU A 134 -23.48 -8.14 -21.33
CA GLU A 134 -23.40 -8.74 -20.00
C GLU A 134 -22.07 -8.45 -19.28
N ILE A 135 -20.95 -8.40 -20.00
CA ILE A 135 -19.60 -8.24 -19.42
C ILE A 135 -18.99 -6.93 -19.91
N GLY A 136 -18.83 -5.97 -19.00
CA GLY A 136 -18.24 -4.67 -19.32
C GLY A 136 -16.71 -4.69 -19.31
N LEU A 137 -16.08 -3.98 -20.25
CA LEU A 137 -14.65 -3.75 -20.33
C LEU A 137 -14.33 -2.28 -20.04
N ALA A 138 -13.42 -2.06 -19.10
CA ALA A 138 -12.86 -0.74 -18.81
C ALA A 138 -11.33 -0.82 -18.67
N GLU A 139 -10.66 0.31 -18.85
CA GLU A 139 -9.21 0.44 -18.59
C GLU A 139 -8.99 1.61 -17.63
N THR A 140 -8.07 1.42 -16.69
CA THR A 140 -7.69 2.43 -15.70
C THR A 140 -6.18 2.54 -15.57
N GLU A 141 -5.73 3.74 -15.27
CA GLU A 141 -4.35 4.08 -14.94
C GLU A 141 -4.27 4.59 -13.49
N PRO A 142 -3.10 4.54 -12.83
CA PRO A 142 -2.91 5.15 -11.52
C PRO A 142 -3.21 6.64 -11.61
N LEU A 143 -4.09 7.14 -10.74
CA LEU A 143 -4.38 8.57 -10.64
C LEU A 143 -3.09 9.34 -10.32
N GLY A 144 -2.84 10.42 -11.06
CA GLY A 144 -1.76 11.36 -10.73
C GLY A 144 -1.99 12.03 -9.37
N VAL A 145 -0.92 12.48 -8.70
CA VAL A 145 -0.98 13.17 -7.39
C VAL A 145 -1.90 14.40 -7.42
N THR A 146 -2.05 15.05 -8.58
CA THR A 146 -2.92 16.20 -8.82
C THR A 146 -4.37 15.82 -9.15
N GLU A 147 -4.65 14.57 -9.47
CA GLU A 147 -5.97 14.07 -9.89
C GLU A 147 -6.76 13.40 -8.78
N GLY A 148 -6.19 13.29 -7.58
CA GLY A 148 -6.79 12.63 -6.40
C GLY A 148 -8.19 13.17 -6.00
N PHE A 149 -8.59 14.34 -6.51
CA PHE A 149 -9.91 14.92 -6.29
C PHE A 149 -11.00 14.49 -7.30
N ARG A 150 -10.65 13.87 -8.44
CA ARG A 150 -11.60 13.40 -9.47
C ARG A 150 -11.98 11.91 -9.36
N ALA A 151 -11.64 11.27 -8.23
CA ALA A 151 -11.79 9.84 -7.99
C ALA A 151 -13.24 9.29 -8.01
N GLN A 152 -14.26 10.13 -8.15
CA GLN A 152 -15.67 9.72 -8.15
C GLN A 152 -16.28 9.48 -9.54
N ALA A 153 -15.61 9.86 -10.63
CA ALA A 153 -16.14 9.71 -12.00
C ALA A 153 -15.26 8.86 -12.94
N GLY A 154 -14.14 8.34 -12.44
CA GLY A 154 -13.20 7.55 -13.24
C GLY A 154 -13.67 6.13 -13.54
N PRO A 155 -12.95 5.39 -14.40
CA PRO A 155 -13.29 4.02 -14.81
C PRO A 155 -13.52 3.06 -13.63
N VAL A 156 -12.76 3.20 -12.54
CA VAL A 156 -12.92 2.39 -11.32
C VAL A 156 -14.27 2.66 -10.63
N ALA A 157 -14.67 3.93 -10.50
CA ALA A 157 -15.94 4.28 -9.89
C ALA A 157 -17.11 3.79 -10.76
N GLN A 158 -17.00 3.93 -12.08
CA GLN A 158 -17.99 3.43 -13.04
C GLN A 158 -18.09 1.89 -12.99
N ALA A 159 -16.96 1.17 -12.88
CA ALA A 159 -16.94 -0.28 -12.72
C ALA A 159 -17.67 -0.71 -11.45
N ARG A 160 -17.39 -0.05 -10.32
CA ARG A 160 -18.06 -0.31 -9.02
C ARG A 160 -19.56 0.01 -9.00
N GLN A 161 -20.02 0.90 -9.87
CA GLN A 161 -21.43 1.29 -10.00
C GLN A 161 -22.12 0.62 -11.20
N SER A 162 -21.41 -0.28 -11.90
CA SER A 162 -21.87 -0.82 -13.16
C SER A 162 -23.10 -1.72 -13.00
N ARG A 163 -23.95 -1.72 -14.04
CA ARG A 163 -25.10 -2.62 -14.17
C ARG A 163 -24.78 -3.90 -14.94
N HIS A 164 -23.56 -4.03 -15.47
CA HIS A 164 -23.13 -5.28 -16.11
C HIS A 164 -23.16 -6.43 -15.09
N LYS A 165 -23.33 -7.66 -15.58
CA LYS A 165 -23.29 -8.86 -14.73
C LYS A 165 -21.88 -9.12 -14.19
N ALA A 166 -20.86 -8.71 -14.93
CA ALA A 166 -19.46 -8.72 -14.51
C ALA A 166 -18.64 -7.65 -15.25
N VAL A 167 -17.44 -7.37 -14.75
CA VAL A 167 -16.52 -6.39 -15.34
C VAL A 167 -15.11 -6.97 -15.49
N VAL A 168 -14.51 -6.73 -16.65
CA VAL A 168 -13.07 -6.85 -16.88
C VAL A 168 -12.47 -5.45 -16.75
N LEU A 169 -11.55 -5.29 -15.79
CA LEU A 169 -10.87 -4.02 -15.55
C LEU A 169 -9.40 -4.17 -15.91
N LEU A 170 -9.01 -3.64 -17.06
CA LEU A 170 -7.62 -3.51 -17.47
C LEU A 170 -6.93 -2.46 -16.58
N THR A 171 -5.79 -2.82 -16.00
CA THR A 171 -4.99 -1.89 -15.21
C THR A 171 -3.68 -1.63 -15.94
N ARG A 172 -3.27 -0.37 -16.10
CA ARG A 172 -2.03 0.03 -16.78
C ARG A 172 -1.19 0.95 -15.90
N GLY A 173 0.05 0.56 -15.58
CA GLY A 173 1.03 1.43 -14.91
C GLY A 173 1.76 2.34 -15.89
N SER A 174 2.96 2.82 -15.51
CA SER A 174 3.84 3.54 -16.44
C SER A 174 4.32 2.68 -17.62
N HIS A 175 4.24 1.36 -17.48
CA HIS A 175 4.54 0.36 -18.50
C HIS A 175 3.41 -0.69 -18.55
N PRO A 176 3.25 -1.42 -19.67
CA PRO A 176 2.32 -2.54 -19.76
C PRO A 176 2.55 -3.56 -18.64
N GLY A 177 1.48 -4.01 -18.00
CA GLY A 177 1.52 -4.89 -16.85
C GLY A 177 0.23 -4.83 -16.03
N LEU A 178 0.23 -5.49 -14.88
CA LEU A 178 -0.87 -5.50 -13.91
C LEU A 178 -0.45 -4.70 -12.67
N PHE A 179 -1.31 -3.79 -12.23
CA PHE A 179 -1.25 -3.24 -10.87
C PHE A 179 -2.59 -3.49 -10.20
N LEU A 180 -2.60 -3.77 -8.90
CA LEU A 180 -3.86 -3.99 -8.19
C LEU A 180 -4.39 -2.68 -7.62
N LEU A 181 -5.70 -2.51 -7.77
CA LEU A 181 -6.45 -1.47 -7.10
C LEU A 181 -6.66 -1.82 -5.64
N ASN A 182 -6.62 -0.77 -4.83
CA ASN A 182 -6.96 -0.87 -3.42
C ASN A 182 -8.46 -1.07 -3.23
N ALA A 183 -8.77 -1.97 -2.31
CA ALA A 183 -10.10 -2.38 -1.95
C ALA A 183 -10.66 -1.46 -0.85
N GLY A 184 -10.88 -0.20 -1.17
CA GLY A 184 -11.35 0.82 -0.23
C GLY A 184 -12.71 0.51 0.42
N SER A 185 -13.54 -0.30 -0.24
CA SER A 185 -14.84 -0.77 0.27
C SER A 185 -14.79 -2.20 0.79
N PHE A 186 -13.62 -2.71 1.20
CA PHE A 186 -13.43 -4.13 1.55
C PHE A 186 -14.43 -4.70 2.56
N THR A 187 -14.80 -3.92 3.59
CA THR A 187 -15.75 -4.34 4.62
C THR A 187 -17.21 -4.34 4.15
N LYS A 188 -17.51 -3.63 3.07
CA LYS A 188 -18.84 -3.52 2.46
C LYS A 188 -18.66 -3.55 0.94
N PRO A 189 -18.37 -4.73 0.35
CA PRO A 189 -18.10 -4.84 -1.08
C PRO A 189 -19.24 -4.26 -1.93
N ILE A 190 -18.89 -3.67 -3.06
CA ILE A 190 -19.82 -2.99 -3.96
C ILE A 190 -19.56 -3.37 -5.42
N GLY A 191 -20.62 -3.32 -6.22
CA GLY A 191 -20.53 -3.53 -7.66
C GLY A 191 -20.48 -5.01 -8.08
N PRO A 192 -20.50 -5.26 -9.39
CA PRO A 192 -20.49 -6.61 -9.94
C PRO A 192 -19.12 -7.28 -9.77
N PRO A 193 -19.05 -8.62 -9.91
CA PRO A 193 -17.78 -9.33 -9.98
C PRO A 193 -16.83 -8.71 -10.99
N THR A 194 -15.63 -8.36 -10.52
CA THR A 194 -14.66 -7.60 -11.31
C THR A 194 -13.31 -8.32 -11.32
N LEU A 195 -12.81 -8.61 -12.53
CA LEU A 195 -11.50 -9.20 -12.76
C LEU A 195 -10.51 -8.12 -13.20
N GLN A 196 -9.43 -7.94 -12.44
CA GLN A 196 -8.32 -7.07 -12.79
C GLN A 196 -7.35 -7.82 -13.71
N VAL A 197 -7.10 -7.27 -14.89
CA VAL A 197 -6.30 -7.90 -15.95
C VAL A 197 -5.14 -6.99 -16.37
N SER A 198 -4.01 -7.62 -16.70
CA SER A 198 -2.84 -6.92 -17.22
C SER A 198 -3.15 -6.14 -18.49
N SER A 199 -2.65 -4.90 -18.57
CA SER A 199 -2.75 -4.05 -19.75
C SER A 199 -2.00 -4.58 -20.98
N VAL A 200 -1.16 -5.62 -20.84
CA VAL A 200 -0.61 -6.38 -21.97
C VAL A 200 -1.73 -6.93 -22.87
N GLU A 201 -2.89 -7.24 -22.29
CA GLU A 201 -4.05 -7.75 -23.00
C GLU A 201 -4.94 -6.67 -23.63
N SER A 202 -4.64 -5.39 -23.41
CA SER A 202 -5.53 -4.27 -23.73
C SER A 202 -5.91 -4.23 -25.22
N GLY A 203 -4.95 -4.36 -26.12
CA GLY A 203 -5.22 -4.31 -27.57
C GLY A 203 -6.16 -5.42 -28.02
N TRP A 204 -5.87 -6.66 -27.60
CA TRP A 204 -6.67 -7.82 -27.98
C TRP A 204 -8.07 -7.77 -27.36
N LEU A 205 -8.19 -7.46 -26.06
CA LEU A 205 -9.49 -7.38 -25.38
C LEU A 205 -10.38 -6.28 -25.92
N LYS A 206 -9.82 -5.13 -26.31
CA LYS A 206 -10.58 -4.05 -26.96
C LYS A 206 -11.16 -4.49 -28.30
N GLU A 207 -10.40 -5.25 -29.09
CA GLU A 207 -10.93 -5.77 -30.35
C GLU A 207 -12.03 -6.82 -30.11
N GLN A 208 -11.84 -7.73 -29.14
CA GLN A 208 -12.88 -8.70 -28.76
C GLN A 208 -14.16 -7.99 -28.26
N ALA A 209 -14.01 -6.92 -27.48
CA ALA A 209 -15.14 -6.10 -27.04
C ALA A 209 -15.85 -5.40 -28.20
N ARG A 210 -15.10 -4.93 -29.21
CA ARG A 210 -15.67 -4.29 -30.41
C ARG A 210 -16.47 -5.28 -31.26
N GLN A 211 -16.03 -6.54 -31.29
CA GLN A 211 -16.71 -7.65 -31.95
C GLN A 211 -17.85 -8.26 -31.11
N ARG A 212 -18.03 -7.79 -29.87
CA ARG A 212 -19.01 -8.32 -28.91
C ARG A 212 -18.86 -9.82 -28.68
N ALA A 213 -17.61 -10.29 -28.59
CA ALA A 213 -17.29 -11.70 -28.48
C ALA A 213 -17.96 -12.36 -27.26
N GLU A 214 -18.41 -13.59 -27.44
CA GLU A 214 -18.91 -14.42 -26.34
C GLU A 214 -17.77 -14.78 -25.38
N ALA A 215 -17.99 -14.51 -24.10
CA ALA A 215 -17.00 -14.68 -23.06
C ALA A 215 -17.61 -15.40 -21.83
N THR A 216 -16.74 -16.02 -21.05
CA THR A 216 -17.05 -16.51 -19.70
C THR A 216 -16.04 -15.90 -18.74
N LEU A 217 -16.53 -15.19 -17.73
CA LEU A 217 -15.71 -14.59 -16.69
C LEU A 217 -15.97 -15.28 -15.36
N VAL A 218 -14.92 -15.80 -14.77
CA VAL A 218 -14.93 -16.42 -13.45
C VAL A 218 -14.13 -15.54 -12.51
N VAL A 219 -14.74 -15.11 -11.41
CA VAL A 219 -14.12 -14.36 -10.31
C VAL A 219 -14.51 -15.08 -9.02
N HIS A 220 -14.00 -16.30 -8.87
CA HIS A 220 -14.34 -17.17 -7.75
C HIS A 220 -13.31 -17.00 -6.63
N ALA A 221 -13.79 -16.59 -5.45
CA ALA A 221 -12.96 -16.43 -4.26
C ALA A 221 -13.78 -16.77 -3.01
N SER A 222 -13.12 -17.33 -2.01
CA SER A 222 -13.71 -17.55 -0.70
C SER A 222 -13.31 -16.43 0.27
N ARG A 223 -14.01 -16.36 1.40
CA ARG A 223 -13.66 -15.50 2.52
C ARG A 223 -13.33 -16.35 3.73
N THR A 224 -12.14 -16.13 4.29
CA THR A 224 -11.63 -16.84 5.46
C THR A 224 -11.52 -15.88 6.62
N ALA A 225 -12.05 -16.26 7.79
CA ALA A 225 -11.77 -15.53 9.02
C ALA A 225 -10.26 -15.57 9.29
N ALA A 226 -9.66 -14.40 9.42
CA ALA A 226 -8.23 -14.25 9.61
C ALA A 226 -7.94 -13.13 10.62
N GLU A 227 -6.69 -13.07 11.04
CA GLU A 227 -6.16 -12.02 11.90
C GLU A 227 -4.94 -11.40 11.22
N ALA A 228 -4.82 -10.08 11.36
CA ALA A 228 -3.62 -9.32 11.02
C ALA A 228 -3.18 -8.48 12.23
N LEU A 229 -1.89 -8.14 12.26
CA LEU A 229 -1.28 -7.40 13.37
C LEU A 229 -0.94 -5.97 12.96
N ASN A 230 -1.08 -4.99 13.83
CA ASN A 230 -0.29 -3.76 13.75
C ASN A 230 0.94 -3.91 14.64
N VAL A 231 2.04 -3.25 14.28
CA VAL A 231 3.21 -3.13 15.16
C VAL A 231 3.26 -1.70 15.67
N THR A 232 3.17 -1.50 16.97
CA THR A 232 3.13 -0.17 17.59
C THR A 232 4.28 0.03 18.55
N VAL A 233 4.70 1.28 18.71
CA VAL A 233 5.77 1.66 19.67
C VAL A 233 5.38 2.97 20.32
N LYS A 234 5.62 3.10 21.62
CA LYS A 234 5.58 4.39 22.32
C LYS A 234 7.00 4.74 22.77
N VAL A 235 7.57 5.82 22.23
CA VAL A 235 8.76 6.45 22.79
C VAL A 235 8.28 7.58 23.71
N ALA A 236 8.54 7.42 25.01
CA ALA A 236 8.10 8.38 26.02
C ALA A 236 8.87 9.69 25.91
N GLY A 237 8.15 10.81 25.98
CA GLY A 237 8.72 12.13 26.04
C GLY A 237 9.14 12.52 27.46
N SER A 238 10.07 13.46 27.60
CA SER A 238 10.44 14.04 28.89
C SER A 238 9.46 15.11 29.40
N ASN A 239 8.59 15.66 28.54
CA ASN A 239 7.62 16.69 28.90
C ASN A 239 6.17 16.25 28.54
N PRO A 240 5.37 15.82 29.54
CA PRO A 240 4.00 15.35 29.30
C PRO A 240 3.01 16.47 28.94
N ALA A 241 3.37 17.75 29.11
CA ALA A 241 2.51 18.88 28.72
C ALA A 241 2.48 19.10 27.20
N LEU A 242 3.39 18.48 26.46
CA LEU A 242 3.48 18.62 25.02
C LEU A 242 2.59 17.59 24.30
N THR A 243 1.83 18.07 23.31
CA THR A 243 1.05 17.22 22.38
C THR A 243 1.98 16.23 21.64
N PRO A 244 1.59 14.96 21.47
CA PRO A 244 2.46 13.94 20.91
C PRO A 244 2.59 14.01 19.39
N LEU A 245 3.59 13.33 18.85
CA LEU A 245 3.72 13.05 17.42
C LEU A 245 3.27 11.62 17.11
N VAL A 246 2.72 11.41 15.92
CA VAL A 246 2.39 10.06 15.41
C VAL A 246 3.13 9.81 14.12
N PHE A 247 3.84 8.69 14.03
CA PHE A 247 4.61 8.24 12.88
C PHE A 247 4.00 6.95 12.33
N MET A 248 3.57 6.97 11.07
CA MET A 248 2.77 5.90 10.47
C MET A 248 3.42 5.38 9.19
N ALA A 249 3.51 4.06 9.07
CA ALA A 249 3.96 3.37 7.85
C ALA A 249 3.02 2.19 7.55
N PRO A 250 2.65 1.94 6.30
CA PRO A 250 2.09 0.65 5.91
C PRO A 250 3.18 -0.43 5.98
N ARG A 251 2.83 -1.63 6.47
CA ARG A 251 3.74 -2.78 6.52
C ARG A 251 3.34 -3.90 5.56
N SER A 252 2.05 -4.07 5.31
CA SER A 252 1.50 -5.06 4.38
C SER A 252 1.26 -4.44 3.01
N GLY A 253 1.26 -5.23 1.94
CA GLY A 253 0.96 -4.73 0.60
C GLY A 253 0.49 -5.83 -0.34
N TRP A 254 0.31 -5.47 -1.62
CA TRP A 254 0.09 -6.45 -2.66
C TRP A 254 1.42 -7.11 -3.05
N TRP A 255 1.47 -8.45 -3.01
CA TRP A 255 2.62 -9.26 -3.42
C TRP A 255 3.93 -8.92 -2.68
N GLN A 256 5.07 -9.17 -3.34
CA GLN A 256 6.39 -8.69 -2.93
C GLN A 256 6.47 -7.19 -3.23
N CYS A 257 6.49 -6.36 -2.20
CA CYS A 257 6.35 -4.90 -2.30
C CYS A 257 7.46 -4.14 -1.57
N VAL A 258 8.71 -4.57 -1.76
CA VAL A 258 9.89 -4.05 -1.04
C VAL A 258 10.15 -2.57 -1.29
N SER A 259 10.10 -2.14 -2.55
CA SER A 259 10.36 -0.75 -2.91
C SER A 259 9.34 0.20 -2.28
N GLU A 260 8.09 -0.23 -2.17
CA GLU A 260 7.02 0.55 -1.56
C GLU A 260 7.01 0.45 -0.02
N GLN A 261 6.82 -0.74 0.53
CA GLN A 261 6.61 -0.91 1.97
C GLN A 261 7.91 -1.11 2.73
N GLY A 262 8.87 -1.85 2.17
CA GLY A 262 10.17 -2.07 2.79
C GLY A 262 10.92 -0.76 3.04
N SER A 263 10.92 0.15 2.06
CA SER A 263 11.56 1.48 2.20
C SER A 263 10.92 2.33 3.30
N ARG A 264 9.58 2.28 3.43
CA ARG A 264 8.84 2.96 4.49
C ARG A 264 9.18 2.40 5.86
N LEU A 265 9.30 1.08 5.98
CA LEU A 265 9.68 0.41 7.23
C LEU A 265 11.13 0.73 7.63
N ALA A 266 12.05 0.82 6.67
CA ALA A 266 13.43 1.23 6.93
C ALA A 266 13.50 2.66 7.51
N CYS A 267 12.81 3.62 6.88
CA CYS A 267 12.71 4.98 7.44
C CYS A 267 12.06 5.00 8.82
N TRP A 268 10.98 4.23 9.00
CA TRP A 268 10.25 4.13 10.25
C TRP A 268 11.13 3.59 11.40
N LEU A 269 11.92 2.55 11.14
CA LEU A 269 12.87 1.97 12.11
C LEU A 269 14.00 2.94 12.46
N GLU A 270 14.54 3.68 11.50
CA GLU A 270 15.63 4.64 11.77
C GLU A 270 15.14 5.84 12.57
N VAL A 271 13.91 6.31 12.34
CA VAL A 271 13.31 7.36 13.18
C VAL A 271 13.08 6.86 14.62
N ILE A 272 12.64 5.62 14.81
CA ILE A 272 12.55 5.01 16.15
C ILE A 272 13.92 5.01 16.82
N ARG A 273 14.96 4.54 16.12
CA ARG A 273 16.33 4.44 16.65
C ARG A 273 16.84 5.81 17.13
N VAL A 274 16.64 6.85 16.33
CA VAL A 274 17.06 8.21 16.66
C VAL A 274 16.29 8.76 17.86
N LEU A 275 14.95 8.62 17.88
CA LEU A 275 14.14 9.15 18.99
C LEU A 275 14.36 8.36 20.29
N ALA A 276 14.45 7.03 20.24
CA ALA A 276 14.69 6.22 21.43
C ALA A 276 16.03 6.59 22.11
N ALA A 277 17.09 6.79 21.32
CA ALA A 277 18.38 7.23 21.84
C ALA A 277 18.38 8.69 22.31
N GLY A 278 17.68 9.56 21.58
CA GLY A 278 17.68 11.02 21.80
C GLY A 278 16.79 11.52 22.92
N LYS A 279 15.92 10.67 23.51
CA LYS A 279 14.98 11.02 24.60
C LYS A 279 14.16 12.29 24.27
N PRO A 280 13.19 12.22 23.35
CA PRO A 280 12.48 13.39 22.84
C PRO A 280 11.74 14.14 23.96
N ALA A 281 11.48 15.43 23.74
CA ALA A 281 10.63 16.19 24.65
C ALA A 281 9.17 15.73 24.63
N ARG A 282 8.68 15.26 23.47
CA ARG A 282 7.29 14.88 23.23
C ARG A 282 7.15 13.36 23.17
N ASP A 283 6.02 12.86 23.66
CA ASP A 283 5.59 11.49 23.38
C ASP A 283 5.54 11.28 21.86
N SER A 284 6.13 10.18 21.40
CA SER A 284 6.14 9.79 19.98
C SER A 284 5.54 8.41 19.84
N PHE A 285 4.38 8.34 19.16
CA PHE A 285 3.70 7.10 18.85
C PHE A 285 4.06 6.65 17.45
N PHE A 286 4.43 5.39 17.30
CA PHE A 286 4.72 4.79 16.02
C PHE A 286 3.72 3.68 15.75
N VAL A 287 3.28 3.56 14.50
CA VAL A 287 2.44 2.46 14.05
C VAL A 287 2.82 2.01 12.65
N ALA A 288 3.10 0.72 12.52
CA ALA A 288 3.24 0.02 11.25
C ALA A 288 1.97 -0.82 10.99
N LEU A 289 1.24 -0.47 9.92
CA LEU A 289 -0.14 -0.90 9.68
C LEU A 289 -0.24 -2.08 8.72
N SER A 290 -1.08 -3.05 9.07
CA SER A 290 -1.61 -4.00 8.08
C SER A 290 -2.95 -3.55 7.53
N GLY A 291 -3.31 -4.02 6.33
CA GLY A 291 -4.59 -3.70 5.70
C GLY A 291 -4.66 -2.33 5.05
N HIS A 292 -3.52 -1.71 4.72
CA HIS A 292 -3.47 -0.44 3.98
C HIS A 292 -4.28 -0.53 2.67
N GLU A 293 -4.09 -1.62 1.91
CA GLU A 293 -4.76 -1.82 0.63
C GLU A 293 -6.23 -2.22 0.75
N LEU A 294 -6.71 -2.50 1.96
CA LEU A 294 -8.07 -3.00 2.23
C LEU A 294 -8.96 -1.93 2.86
N GLY A 295 -8.73 -0.66 2.50
CA GLY A 295 -9.44 0.47 3.09
C GLY A 295 -8.90 0.85 4.47
N LEU A 296 -7.58 0.70 4.67
CA LEU A 296 -6.87 1.06 5.90
C LEU A 296 -7.34 0.31 7.15
N LEU A 297 -7.75 -0.97 7.07
CA LEU A 297 -8.31 -1.70 8.23
C LEU A 297 -7.50 -1.59 9.53
N GLY A 298 -6.17 -1.62 9.43
CA GLY A 298 -5.28 -1.47 10.58
C GLY A 298 -5.42 -0.12 11.28
N ILE A 299 -5.68 0.99 10.57
CA ILE A 299 -5.82 2.31 11.20
C ILE A 299 -7.08 2.37 12.04
N ASP A 300 -8.18 1.78 11.57
CA ASP A 300 -9.43 1.73 12.32
C ASP A 300 -9.29 0.91 13.61
N ALA A 301 -8.53 -0.19 13.56
CA ALA A 301 -8.20 -0.96 14.77
C ALA A 301 -7.33 -0.16 15.73
N TYR A 302 -6.29 0.52 15.23
CA TYR A 302 -5.38 1.34 16.03
C TYR A 302 -6.10 2.51 16.72
N LEU A 303 -6.95 3.23 15.99
CA LEU A 303 -7.68 4.40 16.49
C LEU A 303 -8.78 4.02 17.49
N ARG A 304 -9.43 2.87 17.35
CA ARG A 304 -10.42 2.39 18.34
C ARG A 304 -9.82 2.21 19.74
N ARG A 305 -8.55 1.80 19.82
CA ARG A 305 -7.81 1.70 21.09
C ARG A 305 -7.34 3.06 21.63
N ARG A 306 -7.37 4.11 20.79
CA ARG A 306 -6.76 5.43 21.04
C ARG A 306 -7.66 6.57 20.55
N GLY A 307 -8.91 6.59 20.99
CA GLY A 307 -9.96 7.47 20.44
C GLY A 307 -9.71 8.98 20.57
N ASP A 308 -8.86 9.40 21.51
CA ASP A 308 -8.46 10.79 21.72
C ASP A 308 -7.24 11.22 20.86
N LEU A 309 -6.44 10.26 20.38
CA LEU A 309 -5.16 10.50 19.72
C LEU A 309 -5.31 11.35 18.45
N VAL A 310 -6.40 11.15 17.70
CA VAL A 310 -6.71 11.95 16.50
C VAL A 310 -6.79 13.44 16.82
N LYS A 311 -7.33 13.81 17.99
CA LYS A 311 -7.54 15.21 18.37
C LYS A 311 -6.33 15.81 19.08
N ARG A 312 -5.63 15.03 19.91
CA ARG A 312 -4.53 15.54 20.75
C ARG A 312 -3.16 15.51 20.08
N ALA A 313 -2.97 14.69 19.04
CA ALA A 313 -1.69 14.63 18.34
C ALA A 313 -1.38 15.97 17.67
N GLN A 314 -0.14 16.43 17.83
CA GLN A 314 0.36 17.63 17.16
C GLN A 314 0.40 17.45 15.65
N ALA A 315 0.85 16.28 15.20
CA ALA A 315 0.99 15.93 13.80
C ALA A 315 0.95 14.42 13.60
N TRP A 316 0.50 14.03 12.42
CA TRP A 316 0.59 12.67 11.88
C TRP A 316 1.56 12.70 10.71
N ILE A 317 2.67 11.99 10.84
CA ILE A 317 3.73 11.88 9.85
C ILE A 317 3.56 10.52 9.19
N PHE A 318 3.15 10.53 7.92
CA PHE A 318 3.00 9.33 7.12
C PHE A 318 4.23 9.16 6.24
N PHE A 319 4.92 8.04 6.36
CA PHE A 319 6.06 7.73 5.49
C PHE A 319 5.53 7.34 4.11
N TRP A 320 5.36 8.35 3.24
CA TRP A 320 5.01 8.15 1.84
C TRP A 320 6.25 8.31 0.97
N LEU A 321 6.86 7.19 0.60
CA LEU A 321 7.89 7.14 -0.43
C LEU A 321 7.39 6.23 -1.56
N ARG A 322 7.39 6.78 -2.79
CA ARG A 322 7.09 6.04 -4.03
C ARG A 322 8.35 5.73 -4.84
N TYR A 323 9.51 6.26 -4.42
CA TYR A 323 10.77 6.11 -5.15
C TYR A 323 11.95 5.87 -4.20
N TRP A 324 12.18 4.60 -3.87
CA TRP A 324 13.53 4.10 -3.63
C TRP A 324 13.75 2.97 -4.65
N CYS A 325 14.10 3.35 -5.87
CA CYS A 325 14.74 2.45 -6.81
C CYS A 325 16.14 3.03 -6.99
N ALA A 326 17.14 2.43 -6.34
CA ALA A 326 18.53 2.75 -6.63
C ALA A 326 18.81 2.22 -8.04
N THR A 327 18.76 3.09 -9.05
CA THR A 327 19.41 2.81 -10.32
C THR A 327 20.91 2.97 -10.12
N THR A 328 21.59 1.92 -9.68
CA THR A 328 23.03 1.77 -9.97
C THR A 328 23.14 1.11 -11.34
N ALA A 329 22.99 1.93 -12.38
CA ALA A 329 23.50 1.60 -13.69
C ALA A 329 24.69 2.53 -13.92
N GLU A 330 25.87 1.95 -13.77
CA GLU A 330 27.14 2.53 -14.20
C GLU A 330 27.00 3.13 -15.60
N SER A 331 27.31 4.42 -15.72
CA SER A 331 27.63 5.02 -17.01
C SER A 331 29.06 5.53 -16.93
N HIS A 332 30.00 4.60 -17.09
CA HIS A 332 31.36 4.94 -17.47
C HIS A 332 31.39 5.21 -18.98
N PRO A 333 31.67 6.44 -19.45
CA PRO A 333 31.78 6.73 -20.86
C PRO A 333 33.23 6.51 -21.28
N ARG A 334 33.55 5.32 -21.79
CA ARG A 334 34.73 5.08 -22.64
C ARG A 334 34.69 3.65 -23.18
N LEU A 335 34.28 3.52 -24.44
CA LEU A 335 34.81 2.62 -25.48
C LEU A 335 33.85 2.60 -26.67
N ARG A 336 33.87 3.68 -27.45
CA ARG A 336 33.59 3.61 -28.90
C ARG A 336 34.88 3.98 -29.61
N ARG A 337 35.69 2.98 -29.94
CA ARG A 337 36.63 2.98 -31.07
C ARG A 337 36.93 1.53 -31.45
N GLY A 338 36.72 1.22 -32.73
CA GLY A 338 37.54 0.24 -33.44
C GLY A 338 36.81 -0.99 -33.99
N ALA A 339 36.66 -0.98 -35.31
CA ALA A 339 36.39 -2.08 -36.25
C ALA A 339 34.99 -2.72 -36.22
#